data_AF-A0A1E4RGV5-F1
#
_entry.id   AF-A0A1E4RGV5-F1
#
_cell.length_a   1.000
_cell.length_b   1.000
_cell.length_c   1.000
_cell.angle_alpha   90.00
_cell.angle_beta   90.00
_cell.angle_gamma   90.00
#
_symmetry.space_group_name_H-M   'P 1'
#
loop_
_entity.id
_entity.type
_entity.pdbx_description
1 polymer ?
#
loop_
_entity_poly.entity_id
_entity_poly.type
_entity_poly.pdbx_seq_one_letter_code
_entity_poly.pdbx_strand_id
1 'polypeptide(L)'
;MTYPNPLRVVTRNLTPNIVISSCSFKRFDKVNFGARMALFNYDNSVIVWSAIPYGEEVDKAIQKLTGGSAFDVTHLIIPDKEHTMAAKSFKEKYPAMKIIAMESVDLGESCPIDYTITSKYANKLIDASVLEEIGIKESAILKNFQFVYLPHHANKELVTYDFNSKILFEADLLFNLGNGEKLEQFSPETGYPEDYNPYLGWSCSSRYLHPDSTVGRFLLNKICNTAQSAEGLKTIYNWDFKLIVMCHGNVIEHDAKTKFKTLFSSVL
;
A
#
# COMPACT_ATOMS: atom_id res chain seq x y z
N MET A 1 -7.68 2.73 16.21
CA MET A 1 -6.89 1.80 15.39
C MET A 1 -5.52 1.76 16.00
N THR A 2 -5.03 0.58 16.37
CA THR A 2 -3.70 0.44 16.96
C THR A 2 -3.01 -0.79 16.37
N TYR A 3 -1.71 -0.68 16.13
CA TYR A 3 -0.90 -1.83 15.78
C TYR A 3 -0.72 -2.72 17.02
N PRO A 4 -0.54 -4.04 16.84
CA PRO A 4 -0.27 -4.95 17.95
C PRO A 4 1.04 -4.56 18.64
N ASN A 5 1.09 -4.75 19.96
CA ASN A 5 2.29 -4.59 20.76
C ASN A 5 2.49 -5.85 21.62
N PRO A 6 3.57 -6.64 21.41
CA PRO A 6 4.65 -6.42 20.45
C PRO A 6 4.20 -6.56 18.99
N LEU A 7 4.84 -5.83 18.08
CA LEU A 7 4.63 -5.98 16.65
C LEU A 7 5.27 -7.29 16.19
N ARG A 8 4.49 -8.13 15.49
CA ARG A 8 4.96 -9.36 14.84
C ARG A 8 4.70 -9.26 13.36
N VAL A 9 5.68 -9.64 12.56
CA VAL A 9 5.70 -9.41 11.13
C VAL A 9 6.08 -10.70 10.41
N VAL A 10 5.38 -11.01 9.33
CA VAL A 10 5.83 -11.98 8.34
C VAL A 10 6.43 -11.23 7.15
N THR A 11 7.65 -11.57 6.78
CA THR A 11 8.40 -10.86 5.73
C THR A 11 8.82 -11.83 4.63
N ARG A 12 8.50 -11.49 3.37
CA ARG A 12 8.89 -12.28 2.19
C ARG A 12 9.37 -11.41 1.04
N ASN A 13 10.22 -11.99 0.20
CA ASN A 13 10.62 -11.36 -1.06
C ASN A 13 9.45 -11.49 -2.05
N LEU A 14 9.13 -10.40 -2.73
CA LEU A 14 8.22 -10.41 -3.88
C LEU A 14 9.01 -10.45 -5.19
N THR A 15 10.14 -9.74 -5.22
CA THR A 15 11.17 -9.77 -6.27
C THR A 15 12.54 -9.68 -5.59
N PRO A 16 13.67 -9.78 -6.32
CA PRO A 16 15.00 -9.57 -5.72
C PRO A 16 15.21 -8.19 -5.08
N ASN A 17 14.44 -7.19 -5.51
CA ASN A 17 14.56 -5.80 -5.09
C ASN A 17 13.32 -5.26 -4.36
N ILE A 18 12.35 -6.14 -4.05
CA ILE A 18 11.10 -5.78 -3.34
C ILE A 18 10.82 -6.81 -2.25
N VAL A 19 10.69 -6.32 -1.03
CA VAL A 19 10.26 -7.09 0.14
C VAL A 19 8.92 -6.55 0.62
N ILE A 20 8.00 -7.45 0.98
CA ILE A 20 6.78 -7.07 1.69
C ILE A 20 6.80 -7.63 3.11
N SER A 21 6.25 -6.84 4.03
CA SER A 21 6.18 -7.13 5.45
C SER A 21 4.76 -6.93 5.93
N SER A 22 4.15 -8.00 6.43
CA SER A 22 2.74 -8.06 6.78
C SER A 22 2.58 -8.30 8.27
N CYS A 23 1.64 -7.62 8.90
CA CYS A 23 1.32 -7.79 10.32
C CYS A 23 -0.20 -7.80 10.53
N SER A 24 -0.62 -8.32 11.67
CA SER A 24 -2.02 -8.25 12.05
C SER A 24 -2.43 -6.82 12.36
N PHE A 25 -3.63 -6.42 11.96
CA PHE A 25 -4.19 -5.12 12.29
C PHE A 25 -5.71 -5.23 12.37
N LYS A 26 -6.28 -4.55 13.36
CA LYS A 26 -7.72 -4.51 13.59
C LYS A 26 -8.27 -3.11 13.47
N ARG A 27 -9.32 -2.95 12.66
CA ARG A 27 -10.10 -1.72 12.63
C ARG A 27 -11.10 -1.72 13.78
N PHE A 28 -11.18 -0.58 14.49
CA PHE A 28 -11.96 -0.42 15.72
C PHE A 28 -11.68 -1.51 16.78
N ASP A 29 -10.47 -2.06 16.77
CA ASP A 29 -10.01 -3.16 17.63
C ASP A 29 -10.88 -4.45 17.55
N LYS A 30 -11.72 -4.54 16.51
CA LYS A 30 -12.72 -5.61 16.34
C LYS A 30 -12.60 -6.34 15.01
N VAL A 31 -12.42 -5.62 13.92
CA VAL A 31 -12.49 -6.19 12.56
C VAL A 31 -11.08 -6.45 12.05
N ASN A 32 -10.81 -7.70 11.66
CA ASN A 32 -9.51 -8.13 11.14
C ASN A 32 -9.33 -7.64 9.70
N PHE A 33 -8.32 -6.81 9.47
CA PHE A 33 -7.94 -6.33 8.14
C PHE A 33 -6.50 -6.74 7.78
N GLY A 34 -5.62 -6.75 8.78
CA GLY A 34 -4.17 -6.87 8.54
C GLY A 34 -3.57 -5.57 8.05
N ALA A 35 -2.25 -5.46 7.98
CA ALA A 35 -1.56 -4.32 7.39
C ALA A 35 -0.30 -4.81 6.67
N ARG A 36 0.14 -4.09 5.65
CA ARG A 36 1.30 -4.44 4.84
C ARG A 36 2.12 -3.22 4.50
N MET A 37 3.43 -3.36 4.64
CA MET A 37 4.45 -2.46 4.13
C MET A 37 5.19 -3.10 2.97
N ALA A 38 5.59 -2.30 1.99
CA ALA A 38 6.54 -2.69 0.95
C ALA A 38 7.83 -1.89 1.08
N LEU A 39 8.96 -2.56 0.86
CA LEU A 39 10.29 -1.97 0.80
C LEU A 39 10.88 -2.23 -0.57
N PHE A 40 11.40 -1.19 -1.20
CA PHE A 40 12.04 -1.25 -2.52
C PHE A 40 13.52 -0.90 -2.39
N ASN A 41 14.37 -1.57 -3.14
CA ASN A 41 15.78 -1.21 -3.27
C ASN A 41 16.08 -0.77 -4.70
N TYR A 42 16.30 0.53 -4.88
CA TYR A 42 16.62 1.15 -6.16
C TYR A 42 17.75 2.16 -5.98
N ASP A 43 18.75 2.16 -6.86
CA ASP A 43 19.87 3.13 -6.82
C ASP A 43 20.52 3.29 -5.42
N ASN A 44 20.73 2.17 -4.72
CA ASN A 44 21.21 2.14 -3.33
C ASN A 44 20.36 2.94 -2.32
N SER A 45 19.07 3.07 -2.60
CA SER A 45 18.08 3.73 -1.76
C SER A 45 16.99 2.74 -1.36
N VAL A 46 16.65 2.70 -0.07
CA VAL A 46 15.45 2.02 0.41
C VAL A 46 14.27 3.00 0.37
N ILE A 47 13.24 2.63 -0.39
CA ILE A 47 11.96 3.34 -0.41
C ILE A 47 10.94 2.50 0.35
N VAL A 48 10.17 3.16 1.21
CA VAL A 48 9.10 2.55 2.00
C VAL A 48 7.77 2.95 1.40
N TRP A 49 6.84 2.01 1.29
CA TRP A 49 5.45 2.27 0.95
C TRP A 49 4.55 1.66 2.01
N SER A 50 3.57 2.44 2.48
CA SER A 50 2.64 2.07 3.56
C SER A 50 3.35 1.54 4.81
N ALA A 51 4.04 2.42 5.52
CA ALA A 51 4.84 2.04 6.68
C ALA A 51 3.99 1.33 7.77
N ILE A 52 4.56 0.25 8.33
CA ILE A 52 4.18 -0.29 9.65
C ILE A 52 5.12 0.30 10.71
N PRO A 53 4.79 0.31 12.02
CA PRO A 53 5.63 0.96 13.03
C PRO A 53 7.09 0.49 12.99
N TYR A 54 8.02 1.45 13.03
CA TYR A 54 9.45 1.14 12.99
C TYR A 54 9.87 0.33 14.23
N GLY A 55 10.70 -0.68 14.01
CA GLY A 55 11.23 -1.55 15.07
C GLY A 55 12.14 -2.64 14.50
N GLU A 56 12.52 -3.60 15.34
CA GLU A 56 13.46 -4.68 14.98
C GLU A 56 12.99 -5.49 13.75
N GLU A 57 11.68 -5.68 13.60
CA GLU A 57 11.11 -6.39 12.44
C GLU A 57 11.31 -5.63 11.13
N VAL A 58 11.31 -4.28 11.17
CA VAL A 58 11.63 -3.46 10.00
C VAL A 58 13.12 -3.53 9.68
N ASP A 59 14.00 -3.53 10.70
CA ASP A 59 15.44 -3.71 10.50
C ASP A 59 15.74 -5.06 9.82
N LYS A 60 15.09 -6.15 10.25
CA LYS A 60 15.18 -7.47 9.61
C LYS A 60 14.67 -7.45 8.16
N ALA A 61 13.58 -6.74 7.89
CA ALA A 61 13.03 -6.62 6.54
C ALA A 61 13.98 -5.85 5.60
N ILE A 62 14.58 -4.76 6.09
CA ILE A 62 15.61 -4.02 5.35
C ILE A 62 16.82 -4.93 5.11
N GLN A 63 17.31 -5.65 6.13
CA GLN A 63 18.43 -6.59 5.97
C GLN A 63 18.15 -7.66 4.91
N LYS A 64 16.92 -8.20 4.90
CA LYS A 64 16.48 -9.19 3.90
C LYS A 64 16.48 -8.60 2.49
N LEU A 65 16.00 -7.36 2.33
CA LEU A 65 15.97 -6.64 1.07
C LEU A 65 17.38 -6.33 0.54
N THR A 66 18.30 -5.96 1.44
CA THR A 66 19.61 -5.42 1.08
C THR A 66 20.74 -6.44 1.08
N GLY A 67 20.48 -7.65 1.56
CA GLY A 67 21.52 -8.65 1.82
C GLY A 67 22.48 -8.25 2.93
N GLY A 68 22.09 -7.30 3.80
CA GLY A 68 22.92 -6.80 4.91
C GLY A 68 23.94 -5.73 4.54
N SER A 69 23.95 -5.27 3.29
CA SER A 69 24.73 -4.10 2.89
C SER A 69 24.15 -2.81 3.50
N ALA A 70 24.98 -1.77 3.63
CA ALA A 70 24.54 -0.48 4.16
C ALA A 70 23.70 0.27 3.12
N PHE A 71 22.42 0.47 3.40
CA PHE A 71 21.52 1.29 2.62
C PHE A 71 20.80 2.27 3.53
N ASP A 72 20.45 3.43 2.99
CA ASP A 72 19.68 4.43 3.70
C ASP A 72 18.21 4.36 3.30
N VAL A 73 17.31 4.61 4.26
CA VAL A 73 15.89 4.77 3.98
C VAL A 73 15.66 6.21 3.56
N THR A 74 15.51 6.43 2.26
CA THR A 74 15.53 7.78 1.70
C THR A 74 14.13 8.33 1.46
N HIS A 75 13.13 7.47 1.26
CA HIS A 75 11.76 7.90 0.97
C HIS A 75 10.70 7.06 1.68
N LEU A 76 9.60 7.72 2.05
CA LEU A 76 8.35 7.08 2.45
C LEU A 76 7.21 7.60 1.59
N ILE A 77 6.49 6.69 0.95
CA ILE A 77 5.26 6.94 0.19
C ILE A 77 4.07 6.60 1.09
N ILE A 78 3.25 7.62 1.35
CA ILE A 78 1.97 7.49 2.06
C ILE A 78 0.88 7.23 1.02
N PRO A 79 0.21 6.06 1.03
CA PRO A 79 -0.72 5.69 -0.04
C PRO A 79 -2.11 6.31 0.13
N ASP A 80 -2.53 6.66 1.34
CA ASP A 80 -3.80 7.36 1.60
C ASP A 80 -3.75 8.11 2.95
N LYS A 81 -4.84 8.79 3.32
CA LYS A 81 -4.89 9.55 4.59
C LYS A 81 -4.99 8.69 5.86
N GLU A 82 -5.30 7.41 5.75
CA GLU A 82 -5.46 6.49 6.89
C GLU A 82 -4.14 5.73 7.19
N HIS A 83 -3.27 5.55 6.20
CA HIS A 83 -1.99 4.85 6.29
C HIS A 83 -0.82 5.75 6.71
N THR A 84 -1.05 6.56 7.74
CA THR A 84 -0.13 7.63 8.20
C THR A 84 0.56 7.33 9.52
N MET A 85 -0.01 6.42 10.32
CA MET A 85 0.33 6.23 11.74
C MET A 85 1.80 5.91 12.02
N ALA A 86 2.49 5.22 11.11
CA ALA A 86 3.87 4.80 11.29
C ALA A 86 4.91 5.83 10.79
N ALA A 87 4.49 6.85 10.06
CA ALA A 87 5.41 7.79 9.40
C ALA A 87 6.36 8.48 10.39
N LYS A 88 5.87 8.86 11.57
CA LYS A 88 6.68 9.51 12.61
C LYS A 88 7.83 8.63 13.08
N SER A 89 7.58 7.34 13.32
CA SER A 89 8.61 6.40 13.77
C SER A 89 9.74 6.23 12.74
N PHE A 90 9.43 6.30 11.44
CA PHE A 90 10.44 6.32 10.39
C PHE A 90 11.21 7.65 10.35
N LYS A 91 10.53 8.79 10.43
CA LYS A 91 11.19 10.11 10.43
C LYS A 91 12.10 10.31 11.64
N GLU A 92 11.75 9.77 12.80
CA GLU A 92 12.61 9.77 14.00
C GLU A 92 13.91 8.96 13.78
N LYS A 93 13.81 7.81 13.12
CA LYS A 93 14.97 6.95 12.81
C LYS A 93 15.81 7.48 11.64
N TYR A 94 15.15 8.03 10.62
CA TYR A 94 15.74 8.56 9.39
C TYR A 94 15.29 10.02 9.18
N PRO A 95 15.90 10.99 9.88
CA PRO A 95 15.45 12.38 9.82
C PRO A 95 15.56 13.01 8.43
N ALA A 96 16.46 12.51 7.58
CA ALA A 96 16.66 12.97 6.21
C ALA A 96 15.72 12.32 5.19
N MET A 97 14.97 11.28 5.60
CA MET A 97 14.01 10.59 4.72
C MET A 97 12.94 11.56 4.24
N LYS A 98 12.67 11.58 2.94
CA LYS A 98 11.64 12.43 2.34
C LYS A 98 10.29 11.72 2.29
N ILE A 99 9.21 12.47 2.47
CA ILE A 99 7.85 11.92 2.45
C ILE A 99 7.11 12.41 1.20
N ILE A 100 6.57 11.46 0.43
CA ILE A 100 5.64 11.69 -0.67
C ILE A 100 4.24 11.37 -0.16
N ALA A 101 3.34 12.35 -0.20
CA ALA A 101 1.96 12.20 0.27
C ALA A 101 1.02 13.13 -0.51
N MET A 102 -0.27 13.07 -0.19
CA MET A 102 -1.31 13.83 -0.89
C MET A 102 -1.74 15.02 -0.03
N GLU A 103 -2.33 16.04 -0.65
CA GLU A 103 -2.77 17.28 0.02
C GLU A 103 -3.72 17.08 1.23
N SER A 104 -4.34 15.91 1.34
CA SER A 104 -5.24 15.56 2.45
C SER A 104 -4.53 14.95 3.67
N VAL A 105 -3.24 14.65 3.55
CA VAL A 105 -2.44 14.03 4.60
C VAL A 105 -1.84 15.13 5.48
N ASP A 106 -2.02 14.98 6.80
CA ASP A 106 -1.33 15.79 7.80
C ASP A 106 -0.63 14.87 8.80
N LEU A 107 0.69 14.98 8.89
CA LEU A 107 1.54 14.20 9.79
C LEU A 107 2.03 15.04 10.99
N GLY A 108 1.66 16.31 11.07
CA GLY A 108 2.10 17.28 12.06
C GLY A 108 3.51 17.83 11.79
N GLU A 109 3.85 18.92 12.50
CA GLU A 109 5.10 19.69 12.31
C GLU A 109 6.38 18.86 12.49
N SER A 110 6.34 17.84 13.34
CA SER A 110 7.50 16.96 13.61
C SER A 110 7.78 15.96 12.48
N CYS A 111 6.88 15.83 11.51
CA CYS A 111 7.00 14.89 10.40
C CYS A 111 6.53 15.54 9.10
N PRO A 112 7.25 16.56 8.61
CA PRO A 112 6.81 17.32 7.44
C PRO A 112 6.77 16.44 6.19
N ILE A 113 5.81 16.76 5.32
CA ILE A 113 5.69 16.19 3.97
C ILE A 113 6.59 17.00 3.05
N ASP A 114 7.48 16.31 2.34
CA ASP A 114 8.47 16.92 1.46
C ASP A 114 7.89 17.15 0.04
N TYR A 115 7.04 16.23 -0.42
CA TYR A 115 6.42 16.27 -1.73
C TYR A 115 4.92 16.02 -1.64
N THR A 116 4.13 17.02 -2.04
CA THR A 116 2.67 16.96 -1.95
C THR A 116 2.03 16.82 -3.33
N ILE A 117 1.34 15.71 -3.54
CA ILE A 117 0.50 15.48 -4.71
C ILE A 117 -0.88 16.10 -4.46
N THR A 118 -1.28 17.03 -5.32
CA THR A 118 -2.52 17.80 -5.16
C THR A 118 -3.57 17.39 -6.18
N SER A 119 -4.82 17.84 -5.97
CA SER A 119 -5.93 17.61 -6.91
C SER A 119 -5.70 18.22 -8.30
N LYS A 120 -4.65 19.02 -8.51
CA LYS A 120 -4.19 19.44 -9.85
C LYS A 120 -3.96 18.24 -10.78
N TYR A 121 -3.49 17.12 -10.25
CA TYR A 121 -3.18 15.89 -10.98
C TYR A 121 -4.22 14.79 -10.77
N ALA A 122 -5.40 15.14 -10.27
CA ALA A 122 -6.50 14.20 -10.02
C ALA A 122 -6.80 13.32 -11.24
N ASN A 123 -6.90 12.01 -11.01
CA ASN A 123 -7.31 11.00 -12.00
C ASN A 123 -6.44 10.96 -13.27
N LYS A 124 -5.21 11.49 -13.22
CA LYS A 124 -4.27 11.52 -14.34
C LYS A 124 -3.02 10.72 -14.00
N LEU A 125 -2.31 10.31 -15.05
CA LEU A 125 -0.97 9.75 -14.91
C LEU A 125 -0.03 10.80 -14.32
N ILE A 126 0.63 10.44 -13.24
CA ILE A 126 1.73 11.17 -12.62
C ILE A 126 3.00 10.38 -12.95
N ASP A 127 3.67 10.78 -14.01
CA ASP A 127 4.93 10.20 -14.48
C ASP A 127 6.14 11.06 -14.05
N ALA A 128 7.33 10.71 -14.52
CA ALA A 128 8.56 11.42 -14.19
C ALA A 128 8.47 12.94 -14.45
N SER A 129 7.84 13.38 -15.54
CA SER A 129 7.73 14.81 -15.85
C SER A 129 6.85 15.53 -14.83
N VAL A 130 5.76 14.91 -14.37
CA VAL A 130 4.90 15.47 -13.34
C VAL A 130 5.59 15.46 -11.98
N LEU A 131 6.32 14.39 -11.65
CA LEU A 131 7.07 14.28 -10.40
C LEU A 131 8.17 15.36 -10.32
N GLU A 132 8.86 15.64 -11.43
CA GLU A 132 9.82 16.74 -11.53
C GLU A 132 9.17 18.11 -11.31
N GLU A 133 7.95 18.33 -11.84
CA GLU A 133 7.17 19.55 -11.60
C GLU A 133 6.81 19.71 -10.10
N ILE A 134 6.57 18.60 -9.40
CA ILE A 134 6.32 18.55 -7.94
C ILE A 134 7.63 18.78 -7.14
N GLY A 135 8.78 18.72 -7.80
CA GLY A 135 10.10 18.97 -7.21
C GLY A 135 10.89 17.71 -6.85
N ILE A 136 10.38 16.52 -7.18
CA ILE A 136 11.09 15.26 -7.01
C ILE A 136 12.19 15.17 -8.07
N LYS A 137 13.43 14.92 -7.64
CA LYS A 137 14.62 14.84 -8.51
C LYS A 137 15.36 13.50 -8.39
N GLU A 138 14.93 12.67 -7.46
CA GLU A 138 15.59 11.44 -7.07
C GLU A 138 15.34 10.37 -8.13
N SER A 139 16.43 9.87 -8.74
CA SER A 139 16.35 8.87 -9.80
C SER A 139 15.65 7.59 -9.36
N ALA A 140 15.82 7.21 -8.09
CA ALA A 140 15.17 6.07 -7.48
C ALA A 140 13.63 6.17 -7.51
N ILE A 141 13.07 7.38 -7.57
CA ILE A 141 11.63 7.61 -7.76
C ILE A 141 11.30 7.74 -9.25
N LEU A 142 11.96 8.65 -9.95
CA LEU A 142 11.63 9.04 -11.33
C LEU A 142 11.76 7.88 -12.34
N LYS A 143 12.66 6.92 -12.10
CA LYS A 143 12.92 5.79 -13.00
C LYS A 143 12.19 4.51 -12.65
N ASN A 144 11.42 4.48 -11.56
CA ASN A 144 10.81 3.25 -11.07
C ASN A 144 9.31 3.37 -10.83
N PHE A 145 8.81 4.57 -10.48
CA PHE A 145 7.42 4.75 -10.09
C PHE A 145 6.62 5.67 -11.01
N GLN A 146 5.37 5.31 -11.20
CA GLN A 146 4.30 6.18 -11.68
C GLN A 146 3.17 6.15 -10.66
N PHE A 147 2.34 7.20 -10.66
CA PHE A 147 1.22 7.29 -9.73
C PHE A 147 -0.08 7.69 -10.42
N VAL A 148 -1.19 7.41 -9.75
CA VAL A 148 -2.50 8.01 -10.02
C VAL A 148 -3.11 8.42 -8.69
N TYR A 149 -3.41 9.70 -8.54
CA TYR A 149 -4.12 10.21 -7.36
C TYR A 149 -5.64 10.21 -7.61
N LEU A 150 -6.37 9.51 -6.74
CA LEU A 150 -7.82 9.37 -6.73
C LEU A 150 -8.42 10.20 -5.57
N PRO A 151 -8.56 11.53 -5.72
CA PRO A 151 -9.05 12.40 -4.65
C PRO A 151 -10.53 12.18 -4.32
N HIS A 152 -11.28 11.39 -5.09
CA HIS A 152 -12.69 11.07 -4.77
C HIS A 152 -12.84 9.76 -4.00
N HIS A 153 -11.78 8.95 -3.90
CA HIS A 153 -11.73 7.83 -2.98
C HIS A 153 -11.95 8.32 -1.54
N ALA A 154 -12.67 7.56 -0.71
CA ALA A 154 -13.00 7.98 0.65
C ALA A 154 -11.76 8.33 1.49
N ASN A 155 -10.64 7.64 1.23
CA ASN A 155 -9.35 7.87 1.90
C ASN A 155 -8.39 8.78 1.11
N LYS A 156 -8.77 9.29 -0.07
CA LYS A 156 -7.91 10.12 -0.94
C LYS A 156 -6.64 9.38 -1.35
N GLU A 157 -6.77 8.44 -2.26
CA GLU A 157 -5.77 7.40 -2.47
C GLU A 157 -4.78 7.71 -3.58
N LEU A 158 -3.51 7.40 -3.34
CA LEU A 158 -2.41 7.48 -4.29
C LEU A 158 -1.95 6.07 -4.66
N VAL A 159 -2.43 5.63 -5.81
CA VAL A 159 -2.04 4.34 -6.38
C VAL A 159 -0.64 4.46 -6.97
N THR A 160 0.23 3.54 -6.61
CA THR A 160 1.65 3.51 -7.02
C THR A 160 1.88 2.34 -7.97
N TYR A 161 2.56 2.57 -9.08
CA TYR A 161 2.93 1.53 -10.04
C TYR A 161 4.44 1.46 -10.17
N ASP A 162 5.00 0.31 -9.81
CA ASP A 162 6.38 -0.04 -10.11
C ASP A 162 6.42 -0.64 -11.51
N PHE A 163 6.82 0.16 -12.49
CA PHE A 163 6.77 -0.27 -13.89
C PHE A 163 7.91 -1.20 -14.29
N ASN A 164 8.99 -1.25 -13.51
CA ASN A 164 10.11 -2.16 -13.75
C ASN A 164 9.75 -3.59 -13.33
N SER A 165 9.08 -3.71 -12.18
CA SER A 165 8.60 -5.01 -11.68
C SER A 165 7.19 -5.36 -12.16
N LYS A 166 6.48 -4.42 -12.79
CA LYS A 166 5.09 -4.54 -13.23
C LYS A 166 4.15 -4.87 -12.08
N ILE A 167 4.29 -4.18 -10.95
CA ILE A 167 3.51 -4.41 -9.73
C ILE A 167 2.73 -3.15 -9.38
N LEU A 168 1.42 -3.32 -9.19
CA LEU A 168 0.53 -2.27 -8.69
C LEU A 168 0.50 -2.31 -7.16
N PHE A 169 0.76 -1.18 -6.51
CA PHE A 169 0.65 -0.99 -5.07
C PHE A 169 -0.48 0.01 -4.77
N GLU A 170 -1.44 -0.40 -3.96
CA GLU A 170 -2.59 0.42 -3.57
C GLU A 170 -2.99 0.15 -2.12
N ALA A 171 -3.66 1.10 -1.47
CA ALA A 171 -4.03 0.95 -0.07
C ALA A 171 -5.39 0.26 0.06
N ASP A 172 -6.42 1.05 -0.17
CA ASP A 172 -7.82 0.73 0.10
C ASP A 172 -8.71 0.75 -1.14
N LEU A 173 -8.11 0.86 -2.33
CA LEU A 173 -8.81 0.86 -3.60
C LEU A 173 -9.45 -0.50 -3.87
N LEU A 174 -8.71 -1.57 -3.59
CA LEU A 174 -9.28 -2.90 -3.46
C LEU A 174 -8.71 -3.67 -2.28
N PHE A 175 -9.52 -4.58 -1.76
CA PHE A 175 -9.05 -5.56 -0.80
C PHE A 175 -9.02 -6.94 -1.43
N ASN A 176 -8.25 -7.82 -0.83
CA ASN A 176 -8.32 -9.25 -1.09
C ASN A 176 -8.31 -10.01 0.24
N LEU A 177 -9.28 -9.67 1.10
CA LEU A 177 -9.46 -10.37 2.37
C LEU A 177 -9.94 -11.80 2.13
N GLY A 178 -10.39 -12.16 0.93
CA GLY A 178 -10.74 -13.53 0.57
C GLY A 178 -11.90 -14.11 1.39
N ASN A 179 -12.15 -15.40 1.18
CA ASN A 179 -13.21 -16.13 1.86
C ASN A 179 -12.74 -17.56 2.15
N GLY A 180 -12.16 -17.77 3.34
CA GLY A 180 -11.68 -19.09 3.80
C GLY A 180 -10.22 -19.39 3.46
N GLU A 181 -9.55 -18.53 2.69
CA GLU A 181 -8.09 -18.59 2.54
C GLU A 181 -7.39 -18.06 3.80
N LYS A 182 -6.19 -18.61 4.07
CA LYS A 182 -5.30 -18.09 5.11
C LYS A 182 -4.81 -16.71 4.71
N LEU A 183 -4.95 -15.74 5.61
CA LEU A 183 -4.40 -14.41 5.44
C LEU A 183 -2.99 -14.37 6.02
N GLU A 184 -2.00 -13.95 5.22
CA GLU A 184 -0.62 -13.83 5.71
C GLU A 184 -0.50 -12.88 6.91
N GLN A 185 -1.40 -11.91 7.05
CA GLN A 185 -1.45 -10.99 8.19
C GLN A 185 -1.89 -11.65 9.50
N PHE A 186 -2.47 -12.85 9.45
CA PHE A 186 -3.01 -13.59 10.59
C PHE A 186 -2.49 -15.03 10.61
N SER A 187 -1.16 -15.19 10.51
CA SER A 187 -0.44 -16.46 10.52
C SER A 187 0.27 -16.71 11.87
N PRO A 188 0.87 -17.89 12.09
CA PRO A 188 1.72 -18.15 13.26
C PRO A 188 2.84 -17.16 13.47
N GLU A 189 3.49 -16.72 12.40
CA GLU A 189 4.55 -15.71 12.42
C GLU A 189 4.04 -14.37 12.93
N THR A 190 2.79 -14.01 12.65
CA THR A 190 2.13 -12.82 13.22
C THR A 190 1.44 -13.07 14.57
N GLY A 191 1.60 -14.28 15.14
CA GLY A 191 1.15 -14.64 16.48
C GLY A 191 -0.22 -15.32 16.57
N TYR A 192 -0.74 -15.87 15.46
CA TYR A 192 -2.04 -16.53 15.41
C TYR A 192 -1.93 -18.05 15.24
N PRO A 193 -2.88 -18.86 15.75
CA PRO A 193 -2.89 -20.30 15.49
C PRO A 193 -2.91 -20.65 13.99
N GLU A 194 -2.38 -21.82 13.62
CA GLU A 194 -2.33 -22.33 12.23
C GLU A 194 -3.72 -22.43 11.57
N ASP A 195 -4.76 -22.69 12.38
CA ASP A 195 -6.16 -22.85 12.01
C ASP A 195 -7.00 -21.58 12.30
N TYR A 196 -6.34 -20.45 12.58
CA TYR A 196 -7.04 -19.21 12.88
C TYR A 196 -7.91 -18.74 11.71
N ASN A 197 -9.18 -18.49 12.00
CA ASN A 197 -10.14 -17.95 11.04
C ASN A 197 -10.32 -16.43 11.29
N PRO A 198 -9.78 -15.55 10.43
CA PRO A 198 -9.86 -14.11 10.62
C PRO A 198 -11.26 -13.54 10.39
N TYR A 199 -12.24 -14.33 9.92
CA TYR A 199 -13.58 -13.89 9.56
C TYR A 199 -14.64 -14.17 10.64
N LEU A 200 -14.25 -14.59 11.85
CA LEU A 200 -15.21 -14.85 12.92
C LEU A 200 -15.69 -13.55 13.61
N GLY A 201 -16.86 -13.61 14.24
CA GLY A 201 -17.44 -12.51 15.02
C GLY A 201 -17.68 -11.24 14.20
N TRP A 202 -17.17 -10.11 14.69
CA TRP A 202 -17.29 -8.80 14.03
C TRP A 202 -16.62 -8.76 12.64
N SER A 203 -15.71 -9.70 12.34
CA SER A 203 -15.03 -9.80 11.05
C SER A 203 -15.81 -10.59 10.00
N CYS A 204 -17.00 -11.13 10.31
CA CYS A 204 -17.77 -11.93 9.36
C CYS A 204 -18.07 -11.20 8.06
N SER A 205 -18.31 -9.88 8.10
CA SER A 205 -18.56 -9.09 6.89
C SER A 205 -17.29 -8.85 6.06
N SER A 206 -16.10 -8.90 6.67
CA SER A 206 -14.83 -8.62 5.99
C SER A 206 -14.48 -9.67 4.93
N ARG A 207 -14.99 -10.91 5.06
CA ARG A 207 -14.85 -11.99 4.07
C ARG A 207 -15.42 -11.66 2.69
N TYR A 208 -16.25 -10.61 2.61
CA TYR A 208 -16.84 -10.17 1.36
C TYR A 208 -16.01 -9.09 0.68
N LEU A 209 -14.97 -8.55 1.33
CA LEU A 209 -14.13 -7.51 0.77
C LEU A 209 -13.00 -8.12 -0.07
N HIS A 210 -13.40 -8.62 -1.24
CA HIS A 210 -12.49 -9.10 -2.27
C HIS A 210 -13.13 -8.94 -3.67
N PRO A 211 -12.36 -8.94 -4.78
CA PRO A 211 -12.86 -8.58 -6.10
C PRO A 211 -13.93 -9.52 -6.66
N ASP A 212 -13.96 -10.79 -6.22
CA ASP A 212 -14.93 -11.78 -6.70
C ASP A 212 -16.28 -11.72 -5.97
N SER A 213 -16.38 -10.96 -4.88
CA SER A 213 -17.60 -10.81 -4.11
C SER A 213 -18.46 -9.69 -4.68
N THR A 214 -19.72 -9.98 -5.04
CA THR A 214 -20.66 -8.94 -5.50
C THR A 214 -20.88 -7.85 -4.46
N VAL A 215 -20.95 -8.20 -3.17
CA VAL A 215 -21.07 -7.22 -2.07
C VAL A 215 -19.80 -6.39 -1.93
N GLY A 216 -18.63 -7.05 -1.99
CA GLY A 216 -17.33 -6.38 -1.94
C GLY A 216 -17.18 -5.38 -3.06
N ARG A 217 -17.50 -5.79 -4.29
CA ARG A 217 -17.47 -4.92 -5.46
C ARG A 217 -18.36 -3.71 -5.28
N PHE A 218 -19.60 -3.89 -4.86
CA PHE A 218 -20.51 -2.77 -4.58
C PHE A 218 -19.92 -1.78 -3.57
N LEU A 219 -19.39 -2.28 -2.44
CA LEU A 219 -18.82 -1.45 -1.39
C LEU A 219 -17.57 -0.70 -1.86
N LEU A 220 -16.60 -1.41 -2.45
CA LEU A 220 -15.35 -0.83 -2.94
C LEU A 220 -15.57 0.16 -4.08
N ASN A 221 -16.52 -0.09 -4.99
CA ASN A 221 -16.91 0.90 -6.02
C ASN A 221 -17.47 2.18 -5.38
N LYS A 222 -18.26 2.05 -4.31
CA LYS A 222 -18.82 3.18 -3.58
C LYS A 222 -17.75 3.97 -2.82
N ILE A 223 -16.82 3.28 -2.17
CA ILE A 223 -15.67 3.90 -1.48
C ILE A 223 -14.77 4.64 -2.47
N CYS A 224 -14.52 4.04 -3.64
CA CYS A 224 -13.74 4.65 -4.72
C CYS A 224 -14.43 5.81 -5.43
N ASN A 225 -15.77 5.87 -5.37
CA ASN A 225 -16.57 6.83 -6.13
C ASN A 225 -16.24 6.72 -7.63
N THR A 226 -16.44 5.53 -8.19
CA THR A 226 -15.97 5.16 -9.54
C THR A 226 -16.42 6.10 -10.65
N ALA A 227 -17.61 6.71 -10.53
CA ALA A 227 -18.07 7.71 -11.48
C ALA A 227 -17.14 8.93 -11.57
N GLN A 228 -16.64 9.43 -10.43
CA GLN A 228 -15.69 10.55 -10.39
C GLN A 228 -14.23 10.12 -10.54
N SER A 229 -13.94 8.82 -10.36
CA SER A 229 -12.59 8.24 -10.47
C SER A 229 -12.34 7.53 -11.81
N ALA A 230 -13.30 7.54 -12.75
CA ALA A 230 -13.29 6.71 -13.95
C ALA A 230 -12.02 6.87 -14.81
N GLU A 231 -11.59 8.10 -15.08
CA GLU A 231 -10.37 8.35 -15.87
C GLU A 231 -9.10 7.87 -15.16
N GLY A 232 -9.05 8.00 -13.83
CA GLY A 232 -7.95 7.49 -13.02
C GLY A 232 -7.90 5.97 -13.05
N LEU A 233 -9.05 5.31 -12.91
CA LEU A 233 -9.18 3.85 -13.00
C LEU A 233 -8.80 3.32 -14.38
N LYS A 234 -9.18 4.00 -15.47
CA LYS A 234 -8.74 3.66 -16.83
C LYS A 234 -7.23 3.84 -17.00
N THR A 235 -6.67 4.90 -16.44
CA THR A 235 -5.22 5.15 -16.44
C THR A 235 -4.48 4.03 -15.72
N ILE A 236 -4.91 3.68 -14.50
CA ILE A 236 -4.35 2.57 -13.73
C ILE A 236 -4.48 1.28 -14.52
N TYR A 237 -5.66 1.00 -15.07
CA TYR A 237 -5.89 -0.19 -15.86
C TYR A 237 -4.98 -0.21 -17.10
N ASN A 238 -4.64 0.91 -17.75
CA ASN A 238 -3.77 0.88 -18.93
C ASN A 238 -2.31 0.52 -18.63
N TRP A 239 -1.87 0.53 -17.37
CA TRP A 239 -0.57 -0.03 -17.01
C TRP A 239 -0.51 -1.55 -17.22
N ASP A 240 0.70 -2.06 -17.49
CA ASP A 240 0.95 -3.50 -17.71
C ASP A 240 1.26 -4.26 -16.41
N PHE A 241 0.55 -3.95 -15.32
CA PHE A 241 0.77 -4.64 -14.05
C PHE A 241 0.35 -6.12 -14.12
N LYS A 242 1.13 -6.99 -13.47
CA LYS A 242 0.90 -8.44 -13.38
C LYS A 242 0.50 -8.89 -11.98
N LEU A 243 0.90 -8.13 -10.96
CA LEU A 243 0.58 -8.38 -9.55
C LEU A 243 -0.08 -7.13 -8.94
N ILE A 244 -0.92 -7.34 -7.92
CA ILE A 244 -1.42 -6.26 -7.07
C ILE A 244 -1.03 -6.54 -5.62
N VAL A 245 -0.41 -5.56 -4.99
CA VAL A 245 -0.09 -5.51 -3.57
C VAL A 245 -0.97 -4.44 -2.92
N MET A 246 -1.81 -4.87 -1.99
CA MET A 246 -2.73 -4.01 -1.26
C MET A 246 -2.30 -3.84 0.20
N CYS A 247 -2.87 -2.93 0.97
CA CYS A 247 -2.60 -2.89 2.42
C CYS A 247 -3.30 -4.02 3.18
N HIS A 248 -4.48 -4.45 2.70
CA HIS A 248 -5.39 -5.33 3.43
C HIS A 248 -5.78 -6.59 2.62
N GLY A 249 -5.36 -7.77 3.11
CA GLY A 249 -5.62 -9.07 2.46
C GLY A 249 -4.45 -9.58 1.63
N ASN A 250 -4.57 -10.76 1.00
CA ASN A 250 -3.46 -11.42 0.31
C ASN A 250 -3.09 -10.75 -1.02
N VAL A 251 -1.80 -10.77 -1.37
CA VAL A 251 -1.32 -10.31 -2.68
C VAL A 251 -2.07 -11.04 -3.80
N ILE A 252 -2.50 -10.30 -4.84
CA ILE A 252 -3.08 -10.90 -6.04
C ILE A 252 -1.93 -11.20 -7.00
N GLU A 253 -1.47 -12.45 -6.96
CA GLU A 253 -0.31 -12.91 -7.73
C GLU A 253 -0.68 -13.40 -9.14
N HIS A 254 -1.96 -13.67 -9.38
CA HIS A 254 -2.50 -14.16 -10.65
C HIS A 254 -3.73 -13.37 -11.09
N ASP A 255 -3.89 -13.22 -12.40
CA ASP A 255 -5.04 -12.56 -13.02
C ASP A 255 -5.30 -11.14 -12.51
N ALA A 256 -4.27 -10.41 -12.08
CA ALA A 256 -4.36 -9.07 -11.50
C ALA A 256 -5.25 -8.12 -12.32
N LYS A 257 -4.99 -8.05 -13.63
CA LYS A 257 -5.76 -7.23 -14.58
C LYS A 257 -7.22 -7.66 -14.65
N THR A 258 -7.50 -8.96 -14.65
CA THR A 258 -8.86 -9.50 -14.64
C THR A 258 -9.56 -9.13 -13.34
N LYS A 259 -8.92 -9.31 -12.17
CA LYS A 259 -9.49 -8.95 -10.86
C LYS A 259 -9.82 -7.46 -10.77
N PHE A 260 -8.89 -6.60 -11.23
CA PHE A 260 -9.11 -5.16 -11.29
C PHE A 260 -10.28 -4.80 -12.20
N LYS A 261 -10.34 -5.39 -13.41
CA LYS A 261 -11.45 -5.19 -14.34
C LYS A 261 -12.79 -5.67 -13.77
N THR A 262 -12.81 -6.83 -13.13
CA THR A 262 -14.01 -7.41 -12.52
C THR A 262 -14.56 -6.53 -11.40
N LEU A 263 -13.68 -5.87 -10.64
CA LEU A 263 -14.06 -4.92 -9.60
C LEU A 263 -14.63 -3.64 -10.21
N PHE A 264 -13.95 -3.03 -11.18
CA PHE A 264 -14.29 -1.72 -11.74
C PHE A 264 -15.00 -1.77 -13.10
N SER A 265 -15.70 -2.86 -13.40
CA SER A 265 -16.33 -3.11 -14.71
C SER A 265 -17.39 -2.09 -15.11
N SER A 266 -17.85 -1.25 -14.19
CA SER A 266 -18.80 -0.17 -14.47
C SER A 266 -18.18 1.00 -15.24
N VAL A 267 -16.85 1.12 -15.24
CA VAL A 267 -16.12 2.26 -15.83
C VAL A 267 -14.91 1.84 -16.69
N LEU A 268 -14.62 0.53 -16.79
CA LEU A 268 -13.55 -0.10 -17.59
C LEU A 268 -14.12 -0.99 -18.71
#